data_AF-A0A3D2FSE2-F1
#
_entry.id   AF-A0A3D2FSE2-F1
#
_cell.length_a   1.000
_cell.length_b   1.000
_cell.length_c   1.000
_cell.angle_alpha   90.00
_cell.angle_beta   90.00
_cell.angle_gamma   90.00
#
_symmetry.space_group_name_H-M   'P 1'
#
loop_
_entity.id
_entity.type
_entity.pdbx_description
1 polymer ?
#
loop_
_entity_poly.entity_id
_entity_poly.type
_entity_poly.pdbx_seq_one_letter_code
_entity_poly.pdbx_strand_id
1 'polypeptide(L)'
;MDASSAFKDSLPTTPETLMAQLDAAGIAYTHHSHPPLRTVEDSKEFRDGMPGTHVKNLYLRDRKKRNFLVITQEDRAVDLKSLQGDIAADRLSFGSPDRLFEFLGVRPGAVSLFT
;
A
#
# COMPACT_ATOMS: atom_id res chain seq x y z
N MET A 1 -6.88 -2.42 -16.87
CA MET A 1 -6.41 -1.18 -16.22
C MET A 1 -5.33 -1.55 -15.24
N ASP A 2 -4.26 -0.78 -15.15
CA ASP A 2 -3.20 -1.00 -14.16
C ASP A 2 -3.33 0.01 -12.99
N ALA A 3 -2.34 0.01 -12.10
CA ALA A 3 -2.30 0.86 -10.93
C ALA A 3 -1.67 2.25 -11.19
N SER A 4 -1.39 2.60 -12.46
CA SER A 4 -0.78 3.89 -12.79
C SER A 4 -1.77 5.04 -12.65
N SER A 5 -1.23 6.25 -12.48
CA SER A 5 -2.01 7.49 -12.37
C SER A 5 -2.87 7.79 -13.61
N ALA A 6 -2.61 7.14 -14.75
CA ALA A 6 -3.44 7.22 -15.96
C ALA A 6 -4.87 6.69 -15.74
N PHE A 7 -5.07 5.82 -14.74
CA PHE A 7 -6.37 5.26 -14.40
C PHE A 7 -6.90 5.77 -13.05
N LYS A 8 -6.39 6.89 -12.52
CA LYS A 8 -6.79 7.38 -11.20
C LYS A 8 -8.30 7.65 -11.07
N ASP A 9 -8.94 8.12 -12.15
CA ASP A 9 -10.37 8.47 -12.17
C ASP A 9 -11.29 7.23 -12.12
N SER A 10 -10.71 6.02 -12.20
CA SER A 10 -11.43 4.76 -12.04
C SER A 10 -11.31 4.16 -10.63
N LEU A 11 -10.65 4.87 -9.71
CA LEU A 11 -10.53 4.52 -8.31
C LEU A 11 -11.61 5.25 -7.48
N PRO A 12 -12.06 4.69 -6.35
CA PRO A 12 -13.06 5.33 -5.49
C PRO A 12 -12.53 6.58 -4.77
N THR A 13 -11.21 6.69 -4.59
CA THR A 13 -10.52 7.90 -4.12
C THR A 13 -9.49 8.35 -5.14
N THR A 14 -9.12 9.62 -5.11
CA THR A 14 -8.00 10.15 -5.90
C THR A 14 -6.91 10.71 -4.97
N PRO A 15 -5.66 10.79 -5.43
CA PRO A 15 -4.58 11.42 -4.67
C PRO A 15 -4.93 12.85 -4.22
N GLU A 16 -5.64 13.62 -5.04
CA GLU A 16 -6.07 14.98 -4.72
C GLU A 16 -7.06 15.01 -3.55
N THR A 17 -7.93 14.00 -3.46
CA THR A 17 -8.90 13.88 -2.36
C THR A 17 -8.18 13.61 -1.04
N LEU A 18 -7.19 12.71 -1.04
CA LEU A 18 -6.36 12.44 0.12
C LEU A 18 -5.56 13.68 0.56
N MET A 19 -4.91 14.37 -0.37
CA MET A 19 -4.14 15.58 -0.09
C MET A 19 -5.00 16.66 0.56
N ALA A 20 -6.22 16.89 0.04
CA ALA A 20 -7.16 17.83 0.64
C ALA A 20 -7.58 17.45 2.07
N GLN A 21 -7.69 16.15 2.37
CA GLN A 21 -7.96 15.67 3.74
C GLN A 21 -6.77 15.89 4.68
N LEU A 22 -5.54 15.68 4.21
CA LEU A 22 -4.33 15.96 4.99
C LEU A 22 -4.20 17.46 5.28
N ASP A 23 -4.45 18.30 4.28
CA ASP A 23 -4.48 19.76 4.43
C ASP A 23 -5.54 20.20 5.46
N ALA A 24 -6.76 19.68 5.36
CA ALA A 24 -7.85 19.97 6.29
C ALA A 24 -7.55 19.50 7.72
N ALA A 25 -6.78 18.41 7.87
CA ALA A 25 -6.33 17.90 9.17
C ALA A 25 -5.07 18.64 9.69
N GLY A 26 -4.47 19.54 8.91
CA GLY A 26 -3.23 20.23 9.28
C GLY A 26 -2.01 19.32 9.32
N ILE A 27 -2.02 18.21 8.56
CA ILE A 27 -0.93 17.24 8.49
C ILE A 27 0.02 17.65 7.38
N ALA A 28 1.22 18.11 7.74
CA ALA A 28 2.24 18.46 6.77
C ALA A 28 2.77 17.22 6.03
N TYR A 29 2.91 17.33 4.71
CA TYR A 29 3.49 16.28 3.86
C TYR A 29 4.38 16.89 2.76
N THR A 30 5.24 16.06 2.17
CA THR A 30 5.96 16.41 0.94
C THR A 30 5.56 15.40 -0.13
N HIS A 31 5.12 15.90 -1.28
CA HIS A 31 4.69 15.07 -2.40
C HIS A 31 5.79 15.00 -3.47
N HIS A 32 6.18 13.78 -3.83
CA HIS A 32 7.13 13.49 -4.89
C HIS A 32 6.43 12.75 -6.02
N SER A 33 6.46 13.31 -7.24
CA SER A 33 5.89 12.67 -8.42
C SER A 33 6.99 11.99 -9.23
N HIS A 34 6.75 10.76 -9.67
CA HIS A 34 7.67 9.98 -10.49
C HIS A 34 6.91 9.19 -11.56
N PRO A 35 7.55 8.78 -12.68
CA PRO A 35 6.95 7.84 -13.61
C PRO A 35 6.68 6.49 -12.92
N PRO A 36 5.74 5.66 -13.42
CA PRO A 36 5.51 4.33 -12.85
C PRO A 36 6.78 3.49 -12.85
N LEU A 37 7.24 3.10 -11.66
CA LEU A 37 8.45 2.30 -11.47
C LEU A 37 8.05 0.83 -11.51
N ARG A 38 8.62 0.08 -12.44
CA ARG A 38 8.25 -1.34 -12.67
C ARG A 38 9.33 -2.31 -12.22
N THR A 39 10.58 -1.87 -12.14
CA THR A 39 11.70 -2.68 -11.65
C THR A 39 12.10 -2.24 -10.24
N VAL A 40 12.76 -3.14 -9.52
CA VAL A 40 13.29 -2.85 -8.18
C VAL A 40 14.42 -1.83 -8.26
N GLU A 41 15.21 -1.91 -9.32
CA GLU A 41 16.32 -1.01 -9.65
C GLU A 41 15.82 0.42 -9.88
N ASP A 42 14.85 0.62 -10.78
CA ASP A 42 14.23 1.94 -11.02
C ASP A 42 13.65 2.50 -9.71
N SER A 43 13.02 1.63 -8.92
CA SER A 43 12.44 2.02 -7.63
C SER A 43 13.49 2.51 -6.65
N LYS A 44 14.69 1.94 -6.63
CA LYS A 44 15.78 2.36 -5.73
C LYS A 44 16.38 3.69 -6.17
N GLU A 45 16.63 3.86 -7.47
CA GLU A 45 17.25 5.09 -8.01
C GLU A 45 16.41 6.35 -7.74
N PHE A 46 15.08 6.26 -7.86
CA PHE A 46 14.19 7.38 -7.52
C PHE A 46 14.04 7.60 -6.00
N ARG A 47 14.38 6.61 -5.16
CA ARG A 47 14.29 6.71 -3.69
C ARG A 47 15.54 7.32 -3.05
N ASP A 48 16.69 7.19 -3.70
CA ASP A 48 17.95 7.78 -3.24
C ASP A 48 17.85 9.32 -3.23
N GLY A 49 17.43 9.87 -2.10
CA GLY A 49 17.21 11.31 -1.90
C GLY A 49 15.92 11.65 -1.15
N MET A 50 15.00 10.71 -0.94
CA MET A 50 13.82 10.92 -0.11
C MET A 50 14.14 10.64 1.36
N PRO A 51 14.14 11.65 2.25
CA PRO A 51 14.39 11.43 3.67
C PRO A 51 13.20 10.70 4.31
N GLY A 52 13.49 9.73 5.17
CA GLY A 52 12.47 9.01 5.95
C GLY A 52 12.55 7.49 5.81
N THR A 53 11.60 6.80 6.44
CA THR A 53 11.49 5.35 6.36
C THR A 53 10.50 4.96 5.27
N HIS A 54 11.00 4.28 4.23
CA HIS A 54 10.13 3.68 3.23
C HIS A 54 9.44 2.44 3.80
N VAL A 55 8.15 2.31 3.49
CA VAL A 55 7.31 1.20 3.94
C VAL A 55 6.74 0.43 2.75
N LYS A 56 6.51 -0.86 2.95
CA LYS A 56 5.66 -1.69 2.10
C LYS A 56 4.39 -2.08 2.83
N ASN A 57 3.36 -2.33 2.05
CA ASN A 57 2.04 -2.73 2.53
C ASN A 57 1.72 -4.14 2.04
N LEU A 58 1.38 -5.05 2.96
CA LEU A 58 0.93 -6.41 2.65
C LEU A 58 -0.56 -6.52 2.96
N TYR A 59 -1.37 -6.69 1.91
CA TYR A 59 -2.79 -7.01 2.08
C TYR A 59 -2.98 -8.51 2.25
N LEU A 60 -3.29 -8.93 3.48
CA LEU A 60 -3.40 -10.32 3.89
C LEU A 60 -4.84 -10.66 4.30
N ARG A 61 -5.13 -11.95 4.28
CA ARG A 61 -6.35 -12.54 4.82
C ARG A 61 -6.06 -13.81 5.59
N ASP A 62 -6.91 -14.12 6.54
CA ASP A 62 -6.91 -15.43 7.20
C ASP A 62 -7.99 -16.37 6.61
N ARG A 63 -7.99 -17.64 7.07
CA ARG A 63 -8.98 -18.65 6.67
C ARG A 63 -10.42 -18.25 7.04
N LYS A 64 -10.60 -17.45 8.09
CA LYS A 64 -11.88 -16.91 8.56
C LYS A 64 -12.34 -15.68 7.76
N LYS A 65 -11.64 -15.34 6.68
CA LYS A 65 -11.91 -14.20 5.78
C LYS A 65 -11.70 -12.82 6.42
N ARG A 66 -11.05 -12.74 7.59
CA ARG A 66 -10.61 -11.44 8.14
C ARG A 66 -9.50 -10.86 7.27
N ASN A 67 -9.52 -9.54 7.09
CA ASN A 67 -8.54 -8.80 6.29
C ASN A 67 -7.57 -8.07 7.20
N PHE A 68 -6.31 -8.00 6.76
CA PHE A 68 -5.24 -7.32 7.48
C PHE A 68 -4.43 -6.51 6.47
N LEU A 69 -4.12 -5.26 6.81
CA LEU A 69 -3.13 -4.46 6.12
C LEU A 69 -1.90 -4.35 7.03
N VAL A 70 -0.81 -5.01 6.65
CA VAL A 70 0.43 -5.00 7.41
C VAL A 70 1.37 -3.98 6.80
N ILE A 71 1.73 -2.97 7.59
CA ILE A 71 2.65 -1.89 7.19
C ILE A 71 3.98 -2.16 7.89
N THR A 72 5.06 -2.22 7.10
CA THR A 72 6.38 -2.52 7.62
C THR A 72 7.45 -1.82 6.79
N GLN A 73 8.67 -1.71 7.30
CA GLN A 73 9.79 -1.19 6.54
C GLN A 73 9.99 -2.01 5.25
N GLU A 74 10.33 -1.32 4.15
CA GLU A 74 10.49 -1.90 2.81
C GLU A 74 11.33 -3.20 2.84
N ASP A 75 12.51 -3.15 3.46
CA ASP A 75 13.46 -4.27 3.47
C ASP A 75 13.18 -5.30 4.58
N ARG A 76 12.19 -5.06 5.45
CA ARG A 76 11.88 -5.99 6.54
C ARG A 76 11.26 -7.26 5.99
N ALA A 77 11.93 -8.39 6.23
CA ALA A 77 11.36 -9.70 6.00
C ALA A 77 10.19 -9.95 6.97
N VAL A 78 9.08 -10.47 6.46
CA VAL A 78 7.88 -10.79 7.24
C VAL A 78 7.64 -12.29 7.17
N ASP A 79 7.79 -12.98 8.29
CA ASP A 79 7.41 -14.39 8.41
C ASP A 79 5.93 -14.50 8.76
N LEU A 80 5.11 -14.82 7.77
CA LEU A 80 3.66 -14.98 7.90
C LEU A 80 3.25 -16.07 8.90
N LYS A 81 4.09 -17.10 9.11
CA LYS A 81 3.79 -18.18 10.06
C LYS A 81 3.92 -17.70 11.50
N SER A 82 4.91 -16.86 11.78
CA SER A 82 5.05 -16.23 13.11
C SER A 82 3.99 -15.17 13.33
N LEU A 83 3.78 -14.30 12.32
CA LEU A 83 2.86 -13.17 12.41
C LEU A 83 1.44 -13.58 12.75
N GLN A 84 0.95 -14.71 12.22
CA GLN A 84 -0.42 -15.17 12.51
C GLN A 84 -0.67 -15.35 14.02
N GLY A 85 0.35 -15.72 14.80
CA GLY A 85 0.26 -15.80 16.26
C GLY A 85 0.15 -14.42 16.91
N ASP A 86 1.02 -13.50 16.49
CA ASP A 86 1.12 -12.14 17.04
C ASP A 86 -0.16 -11.32 16.88
N ILE A 87 -0.84 -11.49 15.73
CA ILE A 87 -2.09 -10.76 15.43
C ILE A 87 -3.37 -11.58 15.69
N ALA A 88 -3.24 -12.71 16.40
CA ALA A 88 -4.33 -13.65 16.67
C ALA A 88 -5.14 -14.02 15.40
N ALA A 89 -4.43 -14.24 14.29
CA ALA A 89 -4.96 -14.67 13.01
C ALA A 89 -4.91 -16.20 12.84
N ASP A 90 -5.82 -16.72 12.01
CA ASP A 90 -5.60 -18.05 11.42
C ASP A 90 -4.52 -17.94 10.32
N ARG A 91 -4.19 -19.05 9.65
CA ARG A 91 -3.20 -19.08 8.57
C ARG A 91 -3.39 -17.94 7.58
N LEU A 92 -2.36 -17.11 7.47
CA LEU A 92 -2.34 -15.93 6.60
C LEU A 92 -1.98 -16.30 5.16
N SER A 93 -2.62 -15.61 4.22
CA SER A 93 -2.30 -15.61 2.79
C SER A 93 -2.56 -14.23 2.20
N PHE A 94 -2.01 -13.93 1.02
CA PHE A 94 -2.35 -12.70 0.31
C PHE A 94 -3.83 -12.64 -0.06
N GLY A 95 -4.42 -11.44 0.01
CA GLY A 95 -5.76 -11.17 -0.49
C GLY A 95 -5.79 -11.17 -2.02
N SER A 96 -6.95 -11.50 -2.60
CA SER A 96 -7.14 -11.40 -4.05
C SER A 96 -7.21 -9.94 -4.52
N PRO A 97 -6.88 -9.65 -5.80
CA PRO A 97 -7.05 -8.32 -6.38
C PRO A 97 -8.47 -7.75 -6.19
N ASP A 98 -9.50 -8.58 -6.36
CA ASP A 98 -10.90 -8.12 -6.21
C ASP A 98 -11.19 -7.66 -4.78
N ARG A 99 -10.69 -8.39 -3.77
CA ARG A 99 -10.85 -8.01 -2.36
C ARG A 99 -9.97 -6.82 -1.99
N LEU A 100 -8.83 -6.66 -2.63
CA LEU A 100 -8.01 -5.47 -2.44
C LEU A 100 -8.80 -4.24 -2.92
N PHE A 101 -9.41 -4.33 -4.09
CA PHE A 101 -10.22 -3.24 -4.64
C PHE A 101 -11.50 -3.00 -3.84
N GLU A 102 -12.18 -4.06 -3.40
CA GLU A 102 -13.40 -3.96 -2.57
C GLU A 102 -13.15 -3.25 -1.24
N PHE A 103 -12.07 -3.57 -0.53
CA PHE A 103 -11.83 -3.07 0.82
C PHE A 103 -10.93 -1.83 0.88
N LEU A 104 -10.03 -1.65 -0.09
CA LEU A 104 -9.04 -0.57 -0.12
C LEU A 104 -9.13 0.27 -1.40
N GLY A 105 -9.98 -0.04 -2.38
CA GLY A 105 -10.12 0.78 -3.59
C GLY A 105 -8.88 0.86 -4.48
N VAL A 106 -7.83 0.07 -4.21
CA VAL A 106 -6.57 0.09 -4.94
C VAL A 106 -6.34 -1.19 -5.73
N ARG A 107 -5.42 -1.13 -6.69
CA ARG A 107 -5.03 -2.25 -7.55
C ARG A 107 -3.69 -2.85 -7.12
N PRO A 108 -3.42 -4.12 -7.45
CA PRO A 108 -2.10 -4.71 -7.24
C PRO A 108 -0.99 -3.84 -7.86
N GLY A 109 0.08 -3.61 -7.10
CA GLY A 109 1.17 -2.69 -7.48
C GLY A 109 1.07 -1.29 -6.88
N ALA A 110 -0.07 -0.91 -6.29
CA ALA A 110 -0.23 0.36 -5.56
C ALA A 110 -0.93 0.16 -4.20
N VAL A 111 -0.57 -0.90 -3.47
CA VAL A 111 -1.11 -1.12 -2.13
C VAL A 111 -0.58 -0.03 -1.20
N SER A 112 -1.50 0.74 -0.60
CA SER A 112 -1.22 1.88 0.25
C SER A 112 -2.06 1.82 1.53
N LEU A 113 -1.58 2.47 2.59
CA LEU A 113 -2.37 2.73 3.79
C LEU A 113 -3.33 3.92 3.64
N PHE A 114 -3.11 4.73 2.62
CA PHE A 114 -3.93 5.88 2.26
C PHE A 114 -4.72 5.54 1.01
N THR A 115 -6.03 5.43 1.16
CA THR A 115 -7.02 5.04 0.15
C THR A 115 -8.36 5.71 0.42
#